data_AF-A0A3D1ZAP3-F1
#
_entry.id   AF-A0A3D1ZAP3-F1
#
_cell.length_a   1.000
_cell.length_b   1.000
_cell.length_c   1.000
_cell.angle_alpha   90.00
_cell.angle_beta   90.00
_cell.angle_gamma   90.00
#
_symmetry.space_group_name_H-M   'P 1'
#
loop_
_entity.id
_entity.type
_entity.pdbx_description
1 polymer ?
#
loop_
_entity_poly.entity_id
_entity_poly.type
_entity_poly.pdbx_seq_one_letter_code
_entity_poly.pdbx_strand_id
1 'polypeptide(L)'
;VRRIIFASSGGTMLGYEMENPYTEIVGADYDKIPETWTMITDDMPFRPIHLGYVSKVFGEALGRMYSDQFGVSVLNIRLGAVLPGDVPVLRRHYPGYLSHADCVQFVQKRIDAPDDLMFDTLGAMSDNNYRWRDICHTKEAIGFVPTGSAEDHEIEDKGGIHQVSETPTPPGKHAPS
;
A
#
# COMPACT_ATOMS: atom_id res chain seq x y z
N VAL A 1 -23.06 11.11 -9.99
CA VAL A 1 -22.31 10.34 -8.97
C VAL A 1 -21.85 11.33 -7.91
N ARG A 2 -22.09 11.07 -6.61
CA ARG A 2 -21.70 12.00 -5.54
C ARG A 2 -20.28 11.78 -5.03
N ARG A 3 -19.83 10.52 -5.01
CA ARG A 3 -18.49 10.11 -4.57
C ARG A 3 -17.98 8.96 -5.44
N ILE A 4 -16.67 8.96 -5.72
CA ILE A 4 -15.94 7.88 -6.37
C ILE A 4 -14.94 7.32 -5.36
N ILE A 5 -14.95 6.01 -5.18
CA ILE A 5 -13.93 5.29 -4.43
C ILE A 5 -13.01 4.64 -5.45
N PHE A 6 -11.80 5.17 -5.60
CA PHE A 6 -10.86 4.72 -6.61
C PHE A 6 -9.88 3.70 -6.01
N ALA A 7 -9.89 2.49 -6.56
CA ALA A 7 -8.93 1.44 -6.19
C ALA A 7 -7.55 1.75 -6.79
N SER A 8 -6.76 2.55 -6.07
CA SER A 8 -5.31 2.69 -6.28
C SER A 8 -4.58 1.47 -5.72
N SER A 9 -3.28 1.57 -5.45
CA SER A 9 -2.46 0.46 -4.95
C SER A 9 -1.31 0.99 -4.10
N GLY A 10 -0.94 0.27 -3.04
CA GLY A 10 0.34 0.47 -2.34
C GLY A 10 1.55 0.27 -3.27
N GLY A 11 1.33 -0.38 -4.41
CA GLY A 11 2.24 -0.49 -5.56
C GLY A 11 2.85 0.84 -6.04
N THR A 12 2.15 1.96 -5.82
CA THR A 12 2.64 3.30 -6.18
C THR A 12 3.85 3.73 -5.36
N MET A 13 4.16 3.01 -4.27
CA MET A 13 5.23 3.33 -3.32
C MET A 13 6.34 2.26 -3.28
N LEU A 14 6.29 1.20 -4.08
CA LEU A 14 7.24 0.07 -3.93
C LEU A 14 8.70 0.42 -4.18
N GLY A 15 9.01 1.53 -4.84
CA GLY A 15 10.41 1.95 -5.02
C GLY A 15 11.11 2.34 -3.72
N TYR A 16 10.37 2.54 -2.62
CA TYR A 16 10.96 2.65 -1.28
C TYR A 16 11.52 1.30 -0.79
N GLU A 17 11.03 0.15 -1.28
CA GLU A 17 11.55 -1.19 -0.90
C GLU A 17 13.01 -1.42 -1.34
N MET A 18 13.59 -0.53 -2.14
CA MET A 18 14.99 -0.58 -2.59
C MET A 18 15.96 0.12 -1.63
N GLU A 19 15.45 0.67 -0.54
CA GLU A 19 16.22 1.41 0.46
C GLU A 19 16.07 0.76 1.82
N ASN A 20 17.16 0.79 2.60
CA ASN A 20 17.14 0.29 3.96
C ASN A 20 16.36 1.26 4.86
N PRO A 21 15.53 0.77 5.80
CA PRO A 21 15.38 -0.65 6.18
C PRO A 21 14.24 -1.39 5.46
N TYR A 22 13.59 -0.79 4.47
CA TYR A 22 12.43 -1.36 3.79
C TYR A 22 12.76 -2.62 3.01
N THR A 23 13.96 -2.68 2.44
CA THR A 23 14.54 -3.88 1.84
C THR A 23 14.52 -5.06 2.82
N GLU A 24 15.04 -4.86 4.04
CA GLU A 24 15.11 -5.86 5.09
C GLU A 24 13.71 -6.25 5.60
N ILE A 25 12.81 -5.28 5.74
CA ILE A 25 11.41 -5.50 6.13
C ILE A 25 10.71 -6.43 5.14
N VAL A 26 10.79 -6.15 3.84
CA VAL A 26 10.12 -6.94 2.80
C VAL A 26 10.82 -8.28 2.59
N GLY A 27 12.15 -8.32 2.76
CA GLY A 27 12.94 -9.53 2.74
C GLY A 27 12.82 -10.40 3.99
N ALA A 28 12.13 -9.94 5.05
CA ALA A 28 12.05 -10.60 6.36
C ALA A 28 13.42 -10.91 7.01
N ASP A 29 14.40 -10.04 6.78
CA ASP A 29 15.71 -10.09 7.44
C ASP A 29 15.63 -9.33 8.78
N TYR A 30 14.83 -9.87 9.71
CA TYR A 30 14.43 -9.18 10.94
C TYR A 30 15.62 -8.76 11.82
N ASP A 31 16.74 -9.48 11.76
CA ASP A 31 17.96 -9.17 12.51
C ASP A 31 18.64 -7.87 12.06
N LYS A 32 18.34 -7.40 10.85
CA LYS A 32 18.89 -6.16 10.27
C LYS A 32 17.92 -4.98 10.30
N ILE A 33 16.68 -5.20 10.74
CA ILE A 33 15.71 -4.12 10.87
C ILE A 33 16.04 -3.35 12.15
N PRO A 34 16.22 -2.01 12.09
CA PRO A 34 16.43 -1.20 13.28
C PRO A 34 15.19 -1.22 14.18
N GLU A 35 15.36 -0.89 15.47
CA GLU A 35 14.24 -0.83 16.43
C GLU A 35 13.10 0.10 15.99
N THR A 36 13.45 1.18 15.28
CA THR A 36 12.49 2.12 14.68
C THR A 36 12.94 2.52 13.28
N TRP A 37 11.98 2.86 12.42
CA TRP A 37 12.22 3.35 11.07
C TRP A 37 11.22 4.45 10.73
N THR A 38 11.55 5.23 9.70
CA THR A 38 10.62 6.23 9.16
C THR A 38 9.46 5.51 8.47
N MET A 39 8.24 5.83 8.86
CA MET A 39 7.06 5.32 8.15
C MET A 39 6.81 6.15 6.89
N ILE A 40 6.55 5.48 5.77
CA ILE A 40 6.21 6.15 4.52
C ILE A 40 4.77 6.65 4.60
N THR A 41 4.60 7.97 4.54
CA THR A 41 3.29 8.64 4.63
C THR A 41 2.67 8.86 3.24
N ASP A 42 1.36 9.12 3.22
CA ASP A 42 0.59 9.21 1.98
C ASP A 42 0.96 10.42 1.08
N ASP A 43 1.57 11.45 1.67
CA ASP A 43 2.05 12.68 1.02
C ASP A 43 3.48 12.58 0.45
N MET A 44 4.19 11.48 0.74
CA MET A 44 5.52 11.25 0.17
C MET A 44 5.45 11.02 -1.35
N PRO A 45 6.52 11.35 -2.10
CA PRO A 45 6.55 11.16 -3.54
C PRO A 45 6.25 9.72 -4.00
N PHE A 46 5.50 9.61 -5.10
CA PHE A 46 5.28 8.33 -5.77
C PHE A 46 6.60 7.71 -6.23
N ARG A 47 6.74 6.39 -6.04
CA ARG A 47 7.86 5.59 -6.55
C ARG A 47 7.38 4.27 -7.16
N PRO A 48 6.52 4.28 -8.20
CA PRO A 48 6.05 3.05 -8.84
C PRO A 48 7.18 2.39 -9.63
N ILE A 49 7.28 1.07 -9.53
CA ILE A 49 8.28 0.26 -10.26
C ILE A 49 7.71 -0.47 -11.48
N HIS A 50 6.39 -0.44 -11.67
CA HIS A 50 5.69 -1.08 -12.79
C HIS A 50 4.68 -0.12 -13.43
N LEU A 51 4.50 -0.22 -14.75
CA LEU A 51 3.55 0.61 -15.50
C LEU A 51 2.11 0.46 -14.99
N GLY A 52 1.74 -0.72 -14.49
CA GLY A 52 0.46 -0.94 -13.83
C GLY A 52 0.23 0.04 -12.67
N TYR A 53 1.26 0.31 -11.87
CA TYR A 53 1.18 1.26 -10.75
C TYR A 53 1.28 2.72 -11.21
N VAL A 54 2.01 3.01 -12.29
CA VAL A 54 1.98 4.34 -12.93
C VAL A 54 0.55 4.71 -13.35
N SER A 55 -0.21 3.75 -13.90
CA SER A 55 -1.61 4.01 -14.26
C SER A 55 -2.50 4.31 -13.04
N LYS A 56 -2.16 3.78 -11.86
CA LYS A 56 -2.84 4.13 -10.60
C LYS A 56 -2.51 5.54 -10.16
N VAL A 57 -1.25 5.97 -10.25
CA VAL A 57 -0.84 7.37 -10.00
C VAL A 57 -1.58 8.33 -10.92
N PHE A 58 -1.70 8.00 -12.21
CA PHE A 58 -2.51 8.77 -13.15
C PHE A 58 -3.97 8.88 -12.69
N GLY A 59 -4.56 7.78 -12.20
CA GLY A 59 -5.92 7.78 -11.64
C GLY A 59 -6.07 8.65 -10.40
N GLU A 60 -5.09 8.64 -9.48
CA GLU A 60 -5.09 9.53 -8.30
C GLU A 60 -5.07 11.01 -8.71
N ALA A 61 -4.20 11.36 -9.67
CA ALA A 61 -4.09 12.73 -10.19
C ALA A 61 -5.36 13.16 -10.96
N LEU A 62 -5.94 12.26 -11.74
CA LEU A 62 -7.21 12.49 -12.43
C LEU A 62 -8.33 12.74 -11.42
N GLY A 63 -8.40 11.92 -10.38
CA GLY A 63 -9.35 12.10 -9.28
C GLY A 63 -9.23 13.46 -8.62
N ARG A 64 -8.00 13.90 -8.35
CA ARG A 64 -7.72 15.23 -7.80
C ARG A 64 -8.25 16.34 -8.69
N MET A 65 -7.95 16.28 -9.99
CA MET A 65 -8.42 17.25 -10.96
C MET A 65 -9.96 17.31 -10.98
N TYR A 66 -10.64 16.16 -10.94
CA TYR A 66 -12.10 16.11 -10.95
C TYR A 66 -12.73 16.66 -9.66
N SER A 67 -12.10 16.43 -8.51
CA SER A 67 -12.51 17.05 -7.25
C SER A 67 -12.41 18.57 -7.35
N ASP A 68 -11.25 19.09 -7.74
CA ASP A 68 -10.97 20.53 -7.75
C ASP A 68 -11.81 21.28 -8.80
N GLN A 69 -12.06 20.68 -9.98
CA GLN A 69 -12.72 21.37 -11.09
C GLN A 69 -14.23 21.12 -11.17
N PHE A 70 -14.70 19.95 -10.74
CA PHE A 70 -16.10 19.54 -10.93
C PHE A 70 -16.82 19.21 -9.62
N GLY A 71 -16.17 19.37 -8.47
CA GLY A 71 -16.78 19.13 -7.16
C GLY A 71 -17.20 17.67 -6.95
N VAL A 72 -16.50 16.72 -7.58
CA VAL A 72 -16.75 15.28 -7.39
C VAL A 72 -15.88 14.80 -6.24
N SER A 73 -16.48 14.22 -5.19
CA SER A 73 -15.68 13.61 -4.12
C SER A 73 -14.95 12.38 -4.67
N VAL A 74 -13.62 12.32 -4.53
CA VAL A 74 -12.78 11.20 -4.98
C VAL A 74 -11.85 10.76 -3.86
N LEU A 75 -12.07 9.55 -3.34
CA LEU A 75 -11.24 8.96 -2.29
C LEU A 75 -10.43 7.81 -2.88
N ASN A 76 -9.10 7.99 -2.93
CA ASN A 76 -8.18 6.98 -3.44
C ASN A 76 -7.81 5.99 -2.33
N ILE A 77 -7.80 4.70 -2.68
CA ILE A 77 -7.41 3.60 -1.80
C ILE A 77 -6.08 3.04 -2.27
N ARG A 78 -4.99 3.29 -1.54
CA ARG A 78 -3.72 2.58 -1.76
C ARG A 78 -3.79 1.21 -1.07
N LEU A 79 -4.40 0.24 -1.76
CA LEU A 79 -4.59 -1.12 -1.26
C LEU A 79 -3.26 -1.80 -0.93
N GLY A 80 -3.19 -2.43 0.23
CA GLY A 80 -2.23 -3.47 0.55
C GLY A 80 -2.46 -4.76 -0.23
N ALA A 81 -1.85 -5.85 0.25
CA ALA A 81 -1.96 -7.18 -0.34
C ALA A 81 -3.26 -7.87 0.11
N VAL A 82 -4.32 -7.74 -0.70
CA VAL A 82 -5.55 -8.52 -0.59
C VAL A 82 -5.37 -9.83 -1.36
N LEU A 83 -5.20 -10.95 -0.66
CA LEU A 83 -4.85 -12.24 -1.25
C LEU A 83 -6.09 -13.14 -1.38
N PRO A 84 -6.20 -13.99 -2.43
CA PRO A 84 -7.39 -14.81 -2.65
C PRO A 84 -7.81 -15.71 -1.47
N GLY A 85 -6.84 -16.26 -0.74
CA GLY A 85 -7.09 -17.12 0.42
C GLY A 85 -7.21 -16.38 1.75
N ASP A 86 -7.15 -15.04 1.76
CA ASP A 86 -7.07 -14.20 2.95
C ASP A 86 -5.90 -14.53 3.89
N VAL A 87 -4.85 -15.17 3.36
CA VAL A 87 -3.67 -15.63 4.11
C VAL A 87 -2.41 -15.26 3.32
N PRO A 88 -1.38 -14.68 3.96
CA PRO A 88 -0.06 -14.51 3.36
C PRO A 88 0.49 -15.84 2.83
N VAL A 89 1.03 -15.87 1.62
CA VAL A 89 1.74 -17.07 1.09
C VAL A 89 3.25 -16.85 0.92
N LEU A 90 3.71 -15.62 1.11
CA LEU A 90 5.11 -15.20 1.06
C LEU A 90 5.35 -14.17 2.16
N ARG A 91 6.55 -14.14 2.74
CA ARG A 91 6.91 -13.20 3.80
C ARG A 91 6.83 -11.76 3.36
N ARG A 92 7.13 -11.46 2.09
CA ARG A 92 6.94 -10.12 1.51
C ARG A 92 5.51 -9.59 1.60
N HIS A 93 4.50 -10.45 1.79
CA HIS A 93 3.13 -9.99 1.97
C HIS A 93 2.89 -9.39 3.35
N TYR A 94 3.66 -9.78 4.38
CA TYR A 94 3.39 -9.43 5.77
C TYR A 94 3.31 -7.92 6.00
N PRO A 95 4.30 -7.11 5.57
CA PRO A 95 4.25 -5.67 5.81
C PRO A 95 3.04 -4.98 5.19
N GLY A 96 2.52 -5.52 4.09
CA GLY A 96 1.43 -4.94 3.33
C GLY A 96 0.12 -5.71 3.41
N TYR A 97 0.02 -6.79 4.20
CA TYR A 97 -1.15 -7.64 4.23
C TYR A 97 -2.40 -6.84 4.60
N LEU A 98 -3.49 -7.15 3.94
CA LEU A 98 -4.79 -6.57 4.19
C LEU A 98 -5.83 -7.69 4.19
N SER A 99 -6.34 -8.02 5.37
CA SER A 99 -7.39 -9.03 5.52
C SER A 99 -8.64 -8.63 4.74
N HIS A 100 -9.46 -9.60 4.37
CA HIS A 100 -10.73 -9.34 3.67
C HIS A 100 -11.66 -8.52 4.55
N ALA A 101 -11.71 -8.83 5.85
CA ALA A 101 -12.52 -8.10 6.81
C ALA A 101 -12.09 -6.62 6.91
N ASP A 102 -10.78 -6.37 7.01
CA ASP A 102 -10.26 -5.00 7.05
C ASP A 102 -10.46 -4.28 5.72
N CYS A 103 -10.33 -4.96 4.58
CA CYS A 103 -10.62 -4.40 3.26
C CYS A 103 -12.09 -3.95 3.14
N VAL A 104 -13.04 -4.78 3.60
CA VAL A 104 -14.46 -4.43 3.63
C VAL A 104 -14.71 -3.26 4.57
N GLN A 105 -14.16 -3.29 5.80
CA GLN A 105 -14.26 -2.20 6.76
C GLN A 105 -13.71 -0.90 6.17
N PHE A 106 -12.57 -0.99 5.48
CA PHE A 106 -11.91 0.12 4.81
C PHE A 106 -12.85 0.75 3.79
N VAL A 107 -13.37 -0.03 2.84
CA VAL A 107 -14.28 0.49 1.79
C VAL A 107 -15.54 1.08 2.41
N GLN A 108 -16.15 0.41 3.39
CA GLN A 108 -17.36 0.89 4.06
C GLN A 108 -17.16 2.28 4.68
N LYS A 109 -16.04 2.51 5.38
CA LYS A 109 -15.73 3.81 5.99
C LYS A 109 -15.54 4.95 4.97
N ARG A 110 -15.22 4.66 3.70
CA ARG A 110 -15.17 5.69 2.63
C ARG A 110 -16.54 6.02 2.09
N ILE A 111 -17.41 5.00 2.00
CA ILE A 111 -18.81 5.21 1.64
C ILE A 111 -19.44 6.13 2.68
N ASP A 112 -19.19 5.87 3.95
CA ASP A 112 -19.76 6.61 5.09
C ASP A 112 -18.99 7.88 5.49
N ALA A 113 -17.91 8.23 4.77
CA ALA A 113 -17.10 9.39 5.11
C ALA A 113 -17.92 10.70 5.00
N PRO A 114 -17.60 11.74 5.79
CA PRO A 114 -18.29 13.04 5.72
C PRO A 114 -18.38 13.58 4.29
N ASP A 115 -19.51 14.20 3.93
CA ASP A 115 -19.76 14.70 2.56
C ASP A 115 -18.79 15.82 2.14
N ASP A 116 -18.17 16.52 3.09
CA ASP A 116 -17.16 17.55 2.88
C ASP A 116 -15.74 16.99 2.67
N LEU A 117 -15.54 15.68 2.84
CA LEU A 117 -14.30 15.00 2.41
C LEU A 117 -14.31 14.84 0.88
N MET A 118 -13.75 15.84 0.21
CA MET A 118 -13.77 15.94 -1.25
C MET A 118 -12.65 15.15 -1.92
N PHE A 119 -11.44 15.17 -1.38
CA PHE A 119 -10.32 14.43 -1.94
C PHE A 119 -9.40 13.93 -0.85
N ASP A 120 -9.00 12.66 -0.93
CA ASP A 120 -7.96 12.11 -0.08
C ASP A 120 -7.33 10.86 -0.73
N THR A 121 -6.11 10.54 -0.32
CA THR A 121 -5.43 9.30 -0.66
C THR A 121 -5.02 8.58 0.61
N LEU A 122 -5.59 7.39 0.82
CA LEU A 122 -5.51 6.68 2.09
C LEU A 122 -4.92 5.27 1.91
N GLY A 123 -3.93 4.93 2.73
CA GLY A 123 -3.31 3.59 2.79
C GLY A 123 -4.19 2.54 3.49
N ALA A 124 -4.31 1.35 2.89
CA ALA A 124 -5.13 0.25 3.42
C ALA A 124 -4.27 -0.96 3.79
N MET A 125 -4.03 -1.17 5.08
CA MET A 125 -3.30 -2.34 5.62
C MET A 125 -3.91 -2.79 6.94
N SER A 126 -3.81 -4.08 7.22
CA SER A 126 -4.09 -4.68 8.53
C SER A 126 -3.03 -4.28 9.57
N ASP A 127 -3.21 -4.64 10.84
CA ASP A 127 -2.30 -4.26 11.93
C ASP A 127 -1.04 -5.16 11.96
N ASN A 128 -0.26 -5.15 10.88
CA ASN A 128 0.94 -5.97 10.71
C ASN A 128 2.14 -5.38 11.48
N ASN A 129 2.96 -6.21 12.13
CA ASN A 129 4.05 -5.73 13.02
C ASN A 129 5.13 -4.92 12.29
N TYR A 130 5.45 -5.31 11.05
CA TYR A 130 6.52 -4.70 10.27
C TYR A 130 5.99 -3.82 9.13
N ARG A 131 4.85 -3.14 9.34
CA ARG A 131 4.40 -2.13 8.37
C ARG A 131 5.49 -1.09 8.13
N TRP A 132 5.66 -0.71 6.88
CA TRP A 132 6.53 0.41 6.50
C TRP A 132 5.78 1.60 5.92
N ARG A 133 4.47 1.46 5.70
CA ARG A 133 3.58 2.57 5.32
C ARG A 133 2.69 2.93 6.49
N ASP A 134 2.55 4.23 6.71
CA ASP A 134 1.71 4.77 7.78
C ASP A 134 0.21 4.59 7.47
N ILE A 135 -0.60 4.48 8.52
CA ILE A 135 -2.08 4.52 8.42
C ILE A 135 -2.70 5.48 9.45
N CYS A 136 -1.91 6.31 10.13
CA CYS A 136 -2.41 7.25 11.14
C CYS A 136 -3.34 8.28 10.50
N HIS A 137 -2.95 8.89 9.38
CA HIS A 137 -3.83 9.80 8.62
C HIS A 137 -5.14 9.11 8.23
N THR A 138 -5.06 7.84 7.81
CA THR A 138 -6.25 7.06 7.46
C THR A 138 -7.17 6.81 8.66
N LYS A 139 -6.61 6.58 9.85
CA LYS A 139 -7.41 6.48 11.08
C LYS A 139 -8.07 7.82 11.43
N GLU A 140 -7.37 8.93 11.28
CA GLU A 140 -7.87 10.27 11.61
C GLU A 140 -8.96 10.73 10.64
N ALA A 141 -8.75 10.55 9.33
CA ALA A 141 -9.64 11.04 8.29
C ALA A 141 -11.03 10.36 8.29
N ILE A 142 -11.07 9.06 8.62
CA ILE A 142 -12.28 8.24 8.43
C ILE A 142 -12.53 7.19 9.54
N GLY A 143 -11.72 7.19 10.60
CA GLY A 143 -11.86 6.27 11.73
C GLY A 143 -11.51 4.82 11.42
N PHE A 144 -10.65 4.53 10.44
CA PHE A 144 -10.23 3.15 10.14
C PHE A 144 -9.39 2.57 11.26
N VAL A 145 -9.79 1.39 11.76
CA VAL A 145 -9.07 0.65 12.80
C VAL A 145 -9.03 -0.80 12.35
N PRO A 146 -7.87 -1.27 11.83
CA PRO A 146 -7.74 -2.65 11.39
C PRO A 146 -7.89 -3.61 12.57
N THR A 147 -8.29 -4.84 12.25
CA THR A 147 -8.59 -5.90 13.22
C THR A 147 -7.84 -7.19 12.94
N GLY A 148 -7.34 -7.39 11.71
CA GLY A 148 -6.46 -8.51 11.38
C GLY A 148 -4.99 -8.15 11.50
N SER A 149 -4.14 -9.17 11.45
CA SER A 149 -2.69 -9.05 11.43
C SER A 149 -2.07 -10.16 10.58
N ALA A 150 -1.03 -9.86 9.81
CA ALA A 150 -0.30 -10.89 9.06
C ALA A 150 0.33 -11.94 9.99
N GLU A 151 0.67 -11.53 11.20
CA GLU A 151 1.31 -12.35 12.22
C GLU A 151 0.39 -13.42 12.83
N ASP A 152 -0.92 -13.33 12.58
CA ASP A 152 -1.88 -14.40 12.93
C ASP A 152 -1.73 -15.65 12.02
N HIS A 153 -0.91 -15.55 10.98
CA HIS A 153 -0.68 -16.61 10.01
C HIS A 153 0.75 -17.15 10.10
N GLU A 154 0.88 -18.47 10.27
CA GLU A 154 2.16 -19.17 10.12
C GLU A 154 2.32 -19.67 8.68
N ILE A 155 3.46 -19.38 8.06
CA ILE A 155 3.78 -19.80 6.69
C ILE A 155 5.17 -20.42 6.62
N GLU A 156 5.35 -21.36 5.69
CA GLU A 156 6.62 -22.07 5.50
C GLU A 156 7.74 -21.15 4.99
N ASP A 157 7.38 -20.17 4.15
CA ASP A 157 8.33 -19.24 3.55
C ASP A 157 9.10 -18.45 4.62
N LYS A 158 10.42 -18.40 4.42
CA LYS A 158 11.37 -17.72 5.32
C LYS A 158 11.72 -16.31 4.85
N GLY A 159 11.23 -15.90 3.68
CA GLY A 159 11.59 -14.63 3.07
C GLY A 159 12.95 -14.68 2.39
N GLY A 160 13.41 -13.50 2.01
CA GLY A 160 14.72 -13.27 1.43
C GLY A 160 14.72 -12.13 0.43
N ILE A 161 15.92 -11.62 0.13
CA ILE A 161 16.11 -10.47 -0.77
C ILE A 161 15.49 -10.66 -2.16
N HIS A 162 15.41 -11.91 -2.63
CA HIS A 162 14.78 -12.27 -3.91
C HIS A 162 13.27 -11.94 -3.97
N GLN A 163 12.65 -11.64 -2.83
CA GLN A 163 11.24 -11.23 -2.75
C GLN A 163 11.04 -9.72 -2.81
N VAL A 164 12.12 -8.93 -2.68
CA VAL A 164 12.09 -7.48 -2.85
C VAL A 164 11.81 -7.18 -4.30
N SER A 165 10.89 -6.25 -4.54
CA SER A 165 10.47 -5.94 -5.90
C SER A 165 11.61 -5.34 -6.72
N GLU A 166 12.08 -6.04 -7.74
CA GLU A 166 13.13 -5.49 -8.61
C GLU A 166 12.57 -4.48 -9.60
N THR A 167 13.35 -3.42 -9.87
CA THR A 167 13.06 -2.52 -10.97
C THR A 167 13.25 -3.29 -12.28
N PRO A 168 12.30 -3.25 -13.23
CA PRO A 168 12.50 -3.89 -14.53
C PRO A 168 13.82 -3.43 -15.15
N THR A 169 14.63 -4.36 -15.63
CA THR A 169 15.85 -4.02 -16.35
C THR A 169 15.46 -3.23 -17.60
N PRO A 170 16.07 -2.05 -17.86
CA PRO A 170 15.80 -1.32 -19.09
C PRO A 170 16.11 -2.22 -20.30
N PRO A 171 15.26 -2.22 -21.35
CA PRO A 171 15.56 -2.96 -22.56
C PRO A 171 16.92 -2.51 -23.11
N GLY A 172 17.87 -3.44 -23.22
CA GLY A 172 19.24 -3.20 -23.71
C GLY A 172 20.38 -3.48 -22.72
N LYS A 173 20.10 -3.84 -21.47
CA LYS A 173 21.12 -4.34 -20.50
C LYS A 173 20.98 -5.85 -20.27
N HIS A 174 21.13 -6.66 -21.32
CA HIS A 174 21.55 -8.04 -21.11
C HIS A 174 23.07 -8.05 -21.00
N ALA A 175 23.60 -8.74 -19.98
CA ALA A 175 25.04 -9.00 -19.90
C ALA A 175 25.50 -9.68 -21.22
N PRO A 176 26.68 -9.35 -21.74
CA PRO A 176 27.20 -10.04 -22.92
C PRO A 176 27.26 -11.54 -22.63
N SER A 177 26.69 -12.31 -23.55
CA SER A 177 26.68 -13.78 -23.61
C SER A 177 28.08 -14.38 -23.47
#